data_AF-A0A525JN68-F1
#
_entry.id   AF-A0A525JN68-F1
#
_cell.length_a   1.000
_cell.length_b   1.000
_cell.length_c   1.000
_cell.angle_alpha   90.00
_cell.angle_beta   90.00
_cell.angle_gamma   90.00
#
_symmetry.space_group_name_H-M   'P 1'
#
loop_
_entity.id
_entity.type
_entity.pdbx_description
1 polymer ?
#
loop_
_entity_poly.entity_id
_entity_poly.type
_entity_poly.pdbx_seq_one_letter_code
_entity_poly.pdbx_strand_id
1 'polypeptide(L)'
;MLASLHEAGGHQFSRSMGSKATALAAPLDLRKLGGGCRREPVLLSGAHQGDRHMKRRHLLALLGTFSFGGAAAPWRLVATPLRAPGTREHVTRSMAAVAETMFPGDGLPGAAALGVHQQVLAVPDLQARIAQGMAWLDRHAASLGAADFLALDQAGRLAALDAAFASRDDGIQLFVLTMRDHLGTAYYSTPAIKSAFAYTGPPQPDGFADFQQRPS
;
A
#
# COMPACT_ATOMS: atom_id res chain seq x y z
N MET A 1 64.58 4.90 16.46
CA MET A 1 64.06 4.07 17.57
C MET A 1 62.95 3.20 17.02
N LEU A 2 63.20 1.90 17.00
CA LEU A 2 62.38 0.82 16.45
C LEU A 2 61.53 0.18 17.55
N ALA A 3 60.26 -0.10 17.24
CA ALA A 3 59.38 -1.15 17.80
C ALA A 3 58.11 -1.11 16.93
N SER A 4 57.70 -2.08 16.10
CA SER A 4 57.70 -3.54 16.10
C SER A 4 57.04 -4.18 17.33
N LEU A 5 55.78 -4.62 17.19
CA LEU A 5 55.36 -6.05 17.18
C LEU A 5 53.84 -6.26 17.42
N HIS A 6 53.25 -7.16 16.59
CA HIS A 6 52.21 -8.18 16.88
C HIS A 6 50.80 -7.71 17.32
N GLU A 7 49.64 -8.32 17.01
CA GLU A 7 49.15 -9.65 16.56
C GLU A 7 47.91 -9.43 15.65
N ALA A 8 47.70 -10.16 14.55
CA ALA A 8 47.17 -11.53 14.43
C ALA A 8 45.74 -11.73 14.98
N GLY A 9 44.79 -12.06 14.09
CA GLY A 9 43.42 -12.39 14.47
C GLY A 9 42.52 -12.65 13.27
N GLY A 10 42.86 -13.67 12.47
CA GLY A 10 42.02 -14.14 11.38
C GLY A 10 40.84 -14.96 11.89
N HIS A 11 39.65 -14.68 11.37
CA HIS A 11 38.55 -15.63 11.37
C HIS A 11 37.98 -15.75 9.96
N GLN A 12 38.43 -16.80 9.27
CA GLN A 12 37.73 -17.39 8.14
C GLN A 12 36.37 -17.91 8.64
N PHE A 13 35.29 -17.47 8.01
CA PHE A 13 33.99 -18.10 8.14
C PHE A 13 33.56 -18.66 6.78
N SER A 14 34.02 -19.88 6.51
CA SER A 14 33.48 -20.75 5.46
C SER A 14 32.15 -21.34 5.92
N ARG A 15 31.06 -21.00 5.24
CA ARG A 15 29.85 -21.83 5.13
C ARG A 15 29.55 -21.97 3.64
N SER A 16 30.03 -23.05 3.02
CA SER A 16 29.39 -24.36 2.92
C SER A 16 28.03 -24.30 2.24
N MET A 17 28.01 -24.91 1.06
CA MET A 17 26.93 -25.06 0.11
C MET A 17 25.65 -25.66 0.70
N GLY A 18 24.52 -25.21 0.18
CA GLY A 18 23.21 -25.83 0.35
C GLY A 18 22.39 -25.66 -0.93
N SER A 19 22.81 -26.37 -1.98
CA SER A 19 22.06 -26.58 -3.22
C SER A 19 20.74 -27.30 -2.92
N LYS A 20 19.60 -26.68 -3.26
CA LYS A 20 18.37 -27.41 -3.67
C LYS A 20 17.61 -26.58 -4.69
N ALA A 21 17.89 -26.87 -5.96
CA ALA A 21 16.95 -26.66 -7.04
C ALA A 21 15.76 -27.62 -6.86
N THR A 22 14.55 -27.08 -6.80
CA THR A 22 13.33 -27.86 -7.05
C THR A 22 12.49 -27.09 -8.03
N ALA A 23 12.69 -27.41 -9.31
CA ALA A 23 11.73 -27.13 -10.36
C ALA A 23 10.52 -28.06 -10.15
N LEU A 24 9.32 -27.49 -10.07
CA LEU A 24 8.10 -28.25 -10.33
C LEU A 24 7.29 -27.48 -11.38
N ALA A 25 7.43 -27.96 -12.60
CA ALA A 25 6.53 -27.66 -13.71
C ALA A 25 5.13 -28.20 -13.38
N ALA A 26 4.11 -27.38 -13.58
CA ALA A 26 2.74 -27.84 -13.71
C ALA A 26 2.26 -27.54 -15.15
N PRO A 27 1.59 -28.49 -15.82
CA PRO A 27 1.30 -28.43 -17.24
C PRO A 27 0.11 -27.52 -17.56
N LEU A 28 0.25 -26.80 -18.68
CA LEU A 28 -0.83 -26.15 -19.40
C LEU A 28 -1.82 -27.21 -19.89
N ASP A 29 -3.04 -27.18 -19.36
CA ASP A 29 -4.18 -27.92 -19.89
C ASP A 29 -4.82 -27.12 -21.02
N LEU A 30 -4.78 -27.68 -22.21
CA LEU A 30 -5.22 -27.09 -23.46
C LEU A 30 -5.99 -28.17 -24.20
N ARG A 31 -7.31 -28.30 -23.95
CA ARG A 31 -8.28 -29.07 -24.77
C ARG A 31 -9.73 -28.97 -24.27
N LYS A 32 -10.58 -28.25 -25.03
CA LYS A 32 -11.94 -28.63 -25.53
C LYS A 32 -12.71 -27.35 -25.89
N LEU A 33 -12.89 -26.99 -27.16
CA LEU A 33 -13.79 -27.56 -28.19
C LEU A 33 -15.28 -27.58 -27.79
N GLY A 34 -16.09 -26.89 -28.61
CA GLY A 34 -17.55 -27.00 -28.71
C GLY A 34 -18.21 -25.64 -28.48
N GLY A 35 -18.69 -24.90 -29.48
CA GLY A 35 -19.52 -25.36 -30.59
C GLY A 35 -20.98 -25.39 -30.14
N GLY A 36 -21.73 -24.30 -30.40
CA GLY A 36 -23.11 -24.19 -29.95
C GLY A 36 -23.82 -22.94 -30.45
N CYS A 37 -24.02 -22.84 -31.77
CA CYS A 37 -25.10 -22.04 -32.33
C CYS A 37 -26.42 -22.45 -31.67
N ARG A 38 -27.09 -21.53 -30.97
CA ARG A 38 -28.48 -21.72 -30.56
C ARG A 38 -29.32 -20.54 -31.07
N ARG A 39 -30.26 -20.93 -31.92
CA ARG A 39 -31.29 -20.12 -32.59
C ARG A 39 -32.13 -19.34 -31.59
N GLU A 40 -32.33 -18.06 -31.89
CA GLU A 40 -33.51 -17.32 -31.45
C GLU A 40 -34.77 -17.80 -32.17
N PRO A 41 -35.91 -17.78 -31.47
CA PRO A 41 -37.21 -17.53 -32.09
C PRO A 41 -37.87 -16.26 -31.50
N VAL A 42 -37.85 -15.19 -32.28
CA VAL A 42 -39.01 -14.59 -32.96
C VAL A 42 -40.36 -14.50 -32.18
N LEU A 43 -40.74 -13.23 -31.93
CA LEU A 43 -42.06 -12.55 -32.10
C LEU A 43 -43.15 -12.47 -31.00
N LEU A 44 -43.69 -11.24 -30.96
CA LEU A 44 -45.07 -10.76 -30.68
C LEU A 44 -45.46 -10.55 -29.20
N SER A 45 -45.64 -9.31 -28.75
CA SER A 45 -46.77 -8.38 -29.01
C SER A 45 -47.88 -8.54 -27.97
N GLY A 46 -48.25 -7.45 -27.32
CA GLY A 46 -49.43 -7.40 -26.46
C GLY A 46 -49.34 -6.36 -25.36
N ALA A 47 -49.81 -5.15 -25.68
CA ALA A 47 -50.08 -4.09 -24.73
C ALA A 47 -51.08 -4.53 -23.64
N HIS A 48 -50.91 -4.04 -22.41
CA HIS A 48 -52.03 -3.42 -21.71
C HIS A 48 -51.56 -2.50 -20.58
N GLN A 49 -51.74 -1.21 -20.82
CA GLN A 49 -51.77 -0.17 -19.81
C GLN A 49 -53.04 -0.35 -18.98
N GLY A 50 -52.86 -0.37 -17.66
CA GLY A 50 -53.93 -0.54 -16.67
C GLY A 50 -53.66 0.37 -15.49
N ASP A 51 -53.97 1.64 -15.70
CA ASP A 51 -54.03 2.67 -14.66
C ASP A 51 -55.18 2.34 -13.70
N ARG A 52 -54.87 2.03 -12.43
CA ARG A 52 -55.87 1.95 -11.36
C ARG A 52 -55.35 2.53 -10.06
N HIS A 53 -55.53 3.83 -9.98
CA HIS A 53 -55.67 4.63 -8.78
C HIS A 53 -56.80 4.09 -7.86
N MET A 54 -56.48 3.55 -6.68
CA MET A 54 -57.43 3.42 -5.55
C MET A 54 -56.66 3.25 -4.23
N LYS A 55 -56.60 4.30 -3.41
CA LYS A 55 -57.51 4.69 -2.32
C LYS A 55 -57.04 4.18 -0.95
N ARG A 56 -56.49 5.13 -0.20
CA ARG A 56 -56.37 5.17 1.27
C ARG A 56 -57.65 4.58 1.89
N ARG A 57 -57.53 3.50 2.68
CA ARG A 57 -58.40 3.02 3.80
C ARG A 57 -58.36 1.49 3.91
N HIS A 58 -57.38 0.95 4.63
CA HIS A 58 -57.36 -0.36 5.33
C HIS A 58 -56.01 -0.39 6.09
N LEU A 59 -55.79 0.25 7.24
CA LEU A 59 -56.52 0.39 8.50
C LEU A 59 -56.86 -0.94 9.18
N LEU A 60 -55.83 -1.43 9.88
CA LEU A 60 -55.81 -2.22 11.13
C LEU A 60 -56.42 -3.62 11.11
N ALA A 61 -55.55 -4.63 11.22
CA ALA A 61 -55.58 -5.65 12.28
C ALA A 61 -54.48 -6.70 12.04
N LEU A 62 -53.38 -6.62 12.79
CA LEU A 62 -52.77 -7.81 13.41
C LEU A 62 -51.73 -7.36 14.44
N LEU A 63 -52.22 -7.17 15.66
CA LEU A 63 -51.41 -7.28 16.86
C LEU A 63 -50.95 -8.73 16.99
N GLY A 64 -49.63 -8.92 16.98
CA GLY A 64 -48.97 -10.15 17.39
C GLY A 64 -47.76 -9.78 18.23
N THR A 65 -48.00 -9.62 19.52
CA THR A 65 -47.09 -9.22 20.59
C THR A 65 -45.93 -10.21 20.72
N PHE A 66 -44.69 -9.79 20.45
CA PHE A 66 -43.49 -10.43 20.97
C PHE A 66 -42.69 -9.40 21.78
N SER A 67 -42.94 -9.42 23.08
CA SER A 67 -42.19 -8.62 24.06
C SER A 67 -40.81 -9.24 24.31
N PHE A 68 -39.78 -8.43 24.03
CA PHE A 68 -38.62 -8.16 24.90
C PHE A 68 -38.02 -9.34 25.70
N GLY A 69 -37.04 -10.00 25.10
CA GLY A 69 -35.91 -10.63 25.80
C GLY A 69 -34.62 -9.93 25.33
N GLY A 70 -34.10 -9.04 26.17
CA GLY A 70 -33.01 -8.13 25.84
C GLY A 70 -31.67 -8.83 25.56
N ALA A 71 -31.09 -8.49 24.43
CA ALA A 71 -29.67 -8.17 24.29
C ALA A 71 -29.54 -7.28 23.06
N ALA A 72 -29.85 -5.99 23.26
CA ALA A 72 -29.40 -4.96 22.34
C ALA A 72 -27.87 -5.01 22.37
N ALA A 73 -27.27 -5.74 21.44
CA ALA A 73 -25.86 -5.65 21.16
C ALA A 73 -25.70 -4.43 20.23
N PRO A 74 -25.22 -3.27 20.71
CA PRO A 74 -25.05 -2.09 19.87
C PRO A 74 -23.79 -2.27 19.02
N TRP A 75 -23.82 -3.18 18.05
CA TRP A 75 -22.68 -3.48 17.17
C TRP A 75 -22.49 -2.46 16.05
N ARG A 76 -22.88 -1.20 16.27
CA ARG A 76 -22.54 -0.08 15.40
C ARG A 76 -22.38 1.21 16.18
N LEU A 77 -21.61 1.16 17.27
CA LEU A 77 -20.69 2.27 17.49
C LEU A 77 -19.62 2.13 16.42
N VAL A 78 -19.87 2.81 15.28
CA VAL A 78 -18.78 3.43 14.54
C VAL A 78 -18.09 4.31 15.57
N ALA A 79 -17.11 3.74 16.26
CA ALA A 79 -16.16 4.49 17.03
C ALA A 79 -15.48 5.38 16.00
N THR A 80 -15.98 6.61 15.84
CA THR A 80 -15.11 7.70 15.47
C THR A 80 -14.02 7.65 16.53
N PRO A 81 -12.77 7.28 16.19
CA PRO A 81 -11.74 7.34 17.18
C PRO A 81 -11.64 8.83 17.54
N LEU A 82 -12.09 9.18 18.75
CA LEU A 82 -11.59 10.38 19.39
C LEU A 82 -10.09 10.30 19.20
N ARG A 83 -9.55 11.25 18.47
CA ARG A 83 -8.19 11.29 17.95
C ARG A 83 -7.25 11.33 19.16
N ALA A 84 -6.96 10.16 19.73
CA ALA A 84 -6.13 10.03 20.90
C ALA A 84 -4.75 10.61 20.54
N PRO A 85 -4.14 11.44 21.39
CA PRO A 85 -2.84 12.03 21.12
C PRO A 85 -1.80 10.98 20.69
N GLY A 86 -1.84 9.80 21.29
CA GLY A 86 -0.97 8.66 20.96
C GLY A 86 -1.13 8.15 19.53
N THR A 87 -2.33 8.19 18.93
CA THR A 87 -2.55 7.74 17.55
C THR A 87 -1.88 8.68 16.55
N ARG A 88 -1.91 9.99 16.80
CA ARG A 88 -1.26 10.97 15.91
C ARG A 88 0.26 10.85 15.98
N GLU A 89 0.80 10.71 17.19
CA GLU A 89 2.23 10.52 17.39
C GLU A 89 2.70 9.21 16.73
N HIS A 90 1.95 8.12 16.91
CA HIS A 90 2.22 6.84 16.25
C HIS A 90 2.25 6.97 14.74
N VAL A 91 1.22 7.54 14.12
CA VAL A 91 1.19 7.78 12.66
C VAL A 91 2.37 8.63 12.21
N THR A 92 2.76 9.63 13.00
CA THR A 92 3.91 10.49 12.68
C THR A 92 5.21 9.70 12.69
N ARG A 93 5.44 8.88 13.73
CA ARG A 93 6.62 8.02 13.85
C ARG A 93 6.64 6.92 12.78
N SER A 94 5.51 6.31 12.48
CA SER A 94 5.38 5.30 11.43
C SER A 94 5.62 5.88 10.04
N MET A 95 5.13 7.09 9.75
CA MET A 95 5.47 7.80 8.51
C MET A 95 6.96 8.18 8.46
N ALA A 96 7.52 8.55 9.61
CA ALA A 96 8.94 8.49 9.96
C ALA A 96 9.68 7.33 9.29
N ALA A 97 9.36 6.14 9.79
CA ALA A 97 9.97 4.89 9.40
C ALA A 97 9.69 4.53 7.92
N VAL A 98 8.50 4.81 7.39
CA VAL A 98 8.19 4.59 5.97
C VAL A 98 9.07 5.46 5.07
N ALA A 99 9.18 6.75 5.37
CA ALA A 99 10.03 7.67 4.60
C ALA A 99 11.50 7.24 4.61
N GLU A 100 12.02 6.88 5.78
CA GLU A 100 13.40 6.41 5.92
C GLU A 100 13.62 5.09 5.19
N THR A 101 12.66 4.17 5.23
CA THR A 101 12.78 2.87 4.54
C THR A 101 12.77 3.04 3.02
N MET A 102 11.96 3.96 2.50
CA MET A 102 11.89 4.23 1.05
C MET A 102 13.09 5.05 0.54
N PHE A 103 13.65 5.92 1.39
CA PHE A 103 14.71 6.87 1.02
C PHE A 103 15.75 7.00 2.17
N PRO A 104 16.63 6.00 2.37
CA PRO A 104 17.56 5.93 3.50
C PRO A 104 18.76 6.90 3.39
N GLY A 105 18.99 7.45 2.21
CA GLY A 105 19.97 8.51 1.98
C GLY A 105 21.37 8.07 1.55
N ASP A 106 21.81 6.82 1.76
CA ASP A 106 23.06 6.23 1.20
C ASP A 106 24.25 7.21 0.99
N GLY A 107 24.65 7.94 2.03
CA GLY A 107 25.73 8.96 1.98
C GLY A 107 25.25 10.42 1.92
N LEU A 108 23.94 10.61 1.75
CA LEU A 108 23.18 11.84 1.94
C LEU A 108 22.24 11.68 3.15
N PRO A 109 21.64 12.79 3.65
CA PRO A 109 20.60 12.68 4.66
C PRO A 109 19.40 11.85 4.18
N GLY A 110 18.92 10.92 5.01
CA GLY A 110 17.69 10.15 4.77
C GLY A 110 16.43 11.03 4.84
N ALA A 111 15.33 10.54 4.28
CA ALA A 111 14.09 11.32 4.20
C ALA A 111 13.47 11.64 5.56
N ALA A 112 13.66 10.79 6.59
CA ALA A 112 13.21 11.12 7.93
C ALA A 112 14.01 12.29 8.52
N ALA A 113 15.34 12.29 8.34
CA ALA A 113 16.22 13.37 8.80
C ALA A 113 15.91 14.72 8.14
N LEU A 114 15.45 14.71 6.88
CA LEU A 114 15.01 15.90 6.15
C LEU A 114 13.58 16.36 6.48
N GLY A 115 12.85 15.63 7.34
CA GLY A 115 11.49 15.99 7.73
C GLY A 115 10.46 15.86 6.59
N VAL A 116 10.77 15.12 5.52
CA VAL A 116 9.91 14.99 4.33
C VAL A 116 8.54 14.39 4.68
N HIS A 117 8.51 13.45 5.63
CA HIS A 117 7.29 12.86 6.17
C HIS A 117 6.30 13.90 6.73
N GLN A 118 6.77 14.99 7.35
CA GLN A 118 5.90 16.05 7.89
C GLN A 118 5.17 16.79 6.77
N GLN A 119 5.83 17.00 5.64
CA GLN A 119 5.24 17.66 4.47
C GLN A 119 4.10 16.81 3.90
N VAL A 120 4.30 15.50 3.79
CA VAL A 120 3.26 14.55 3.34
C VAL A 120 2.10 14.47 4.33
N LEU A 121 2.40 14.44 5.64
CA LEU A 121 1.38 14.47 6.70
C LEU A 121 0.58 15.79 6.75
N ALA A 122 1.07 16.86 6.13
CA ALA A 122 0.34 18.12 6.04
C ALA A 122 -0.67 18.15 4.89
N VAL A 123 -0.64 17.20 3.94
CA VAL A 123 -1.57 17.15 2.81
C VAL A 123 -2.91 16.57 3.25
N PRO A 124 -4.02 17.34 3.24
CA PRO A 124 -5.32 16.90 3.76
C PRO A 124 -5.89 15.70 3.00
N ASP A 125 -5.76 15.70 1.67
CA ASP A 125 -6.33 14.67 0.79
C ASP A 125 -5.68 13.29 1.00
N LEU A 126 -4.50 13.24 1.60
CA LEU A 126 -3.78 12.00 1.88
C LEU A 126 -4.14 11.38 3.22
N GLN A 127 -4.79 12.11 4.13
CA GLN A 127 -4.96 11.68 5.53
C GLN A 127 -5.68 10.33 5.66
N ALA A 128 -6.77 10.14 4.92
CA ALA A 128 -7.53 8.89 4.97
C ALA A 128 -6.70 7.70 4.47
N ARG A 129 -5.94 7.91 3.39
CA ARG A 129 -5.06 6.89 2.79
C ARG A 129 -3.89 6.56 3.71
N ILE A 130 -3.29 7.57 4.33
CA ILE A 130 -2.22 7.39 5.32
C ILE A 130 -2.74 6.57 6.49
N ALA A 131 -3.89 6.93 7.07
CA ALA A 131 -4.47 6.19 8.19
C ALA A 131 -4.75 4.73 7.82
N GLN A 132 -5.32 4.48 6.63
CA GLN A 132 -5.59 3.14 6.13
C GLN A 132 -4.29 2.32 5.95
N GLY A 133 -3.28 2.90 5.31
CA GLY A 133 -1.99 2.25 5.06
C GLY A 133 -1.23 1.93 6.36
N MET A 134 -1.17 2.88 7.30
CA MET A 134 -0.54 2.67 8.61
C MET A 134 -1.23 1.56 9.39
N ALA A 135 -2.57 1.56 9.43
CA ALA A 135 -3.33 0.50 10.09
C ALA A 135 -3.10 -0.88 9.43
N TRP A 136 -2.90 -0.92 8.11
CA TRP A 136 -2.55 -2.15 7.42
C TRP A 136 -1.14 -2.63 7.79
N LEU A 137 -0.14 -1.73 7.80
CA LEU A 137 1.23 -2.06 8.18
C LEU A 137 1.33 -2.57 9.62
N ASP A 138 0.63 -1.93 10.56
CA ASP A 138 0.60 -2.38 11.96
C ASP A 138 -0.01 -3.78 12.09
N ARG A 139 -1.11 -4.08 11.37
CA ARG A 139 -1.70 -5.42 11.35
C ARG A 139 -0.79 -6.46 10.71
N HIS A 140 -0.10 -6.09 9.63
CA HIS A 140 0.85 -6.97 8.96
C HIS A 140 2.03 -7.31 9.89
N ALA A 141 2.58 -6.31 10.56
CA ALA A 141 3.62 -6.51 11.58
C ALA A 141 3.12 -7.40 12.73
N ALA A 142 1.89 -7.19 13.21
CA ALA A 142 1.28 -8.04 14.22
C ALA A 142 1.14 -9.50 13.78
N SER A 143 0.81 -9.75 12.51
CA SER A 143 0.78 -11.12 11.97
C SER A 143 2.14 -11.81 11.91
N LEU A 144 3.23 -11.03 11.92
CA LEU A 144 4.61 -11.51 11.99
C LEU A 144 5.11 -11.64 13.44
N GLY A 145 4.26 -11.37 14.43
CA GLY A 145 4.58 -11.46 15.86
C GLY A 145 5.22 -10.19 16.46
N ALA A 146 5.31 -9.10 15.70
CA ALA A 146 5.73 -7.80 16.23
C ALA A 146 4.54 -7.07 16.90
N ALA A 147 4.81 -6.06 17.73
CA ALA A 147 3.74 -5.28 18.35
C ALA A 147 3.02 -4.38 17.32
N ASP A 148 3.78 -3.75 16.44
CA ASP A 148 3.33 -2.83 15.38
C ASP A 148 4.43 -2.67 14.31
N PHE A 149 4.21 -1.81 13.32
CA PHE A 149 5.19 -1.58 12.25
C PHE A 149 6.52 -1.00 12.77
N LEU A 150 6.49 -0.20 13.83
CA LEU A 150 7.70 0.42 14.39
C LEU A 150 8.58 -0.61 15.11
N ALA A 151 7.99 -1.66 15.66
CA ALA A 151 8.69 -2.75 16.31
C ALA A 151 9.47 -3.65 15.33
N LEU A 152 9.23 -3.55 14.03
CA LEU A 152 10.02 -4.24 13.00
C LEU A 152 11.40 -3.61 12.86
N ASP A 153 12.41 -4.44 12.58
CA ASP A 153 13.73 -3.98 12.14
C ASP A 153 13.69 -3.46 10.69
N GLN A 154 14.82 -2.98 10.17
CA GLN A 154 14.86 -2.37 8.83
C GLN A 154 14.46 -3.36 7.73
N ALA A 155 14.92 -4.61 7.81
CA ALA A 155 14.57 -5.65 6.84
C ALA A 155 13.07 -5.99 6.91
N GLY A 156 12.51 -6.10 8.11
CA GLY A 156 11.08 -6.33 8.32
C GLY A 156 10.21 -5.19 7.80
N ARG A 157 10.64 -3.92 8.00
CA ARG A 157 9.92 -2.76 7.46
C ARG A 157 9.92 -2.75 5.93
N LEU A 158 11.05 -3.05 5.31
CA LEU A 158 11.14 -3.19 3.85
C LEU A 158 10.22 -4.30 3.34
N ALA A 159 10.28 -5.48 3.95
CA ALA A 159 9.42 -6.61 3.60
C ALA A 159 7.93 -6.30 3.77
N ALA A 160 7.55 -5.56 4.81
CA ALA A 160 6.18 -5.11 5.02
C ALA A 160 5.71 -4.11 3.94
N LEU A 161 6.59 -3.21 3.49
CA LEU A 161 6.28 -2.30 2.37
C LEU A 161 6.18 -3.05 1.04
N ASP A 162 7.03 -4.06 0.79
CA ASP A 162 6.93 -4.93 -0.38
C ASP A 162 5.62 -5.73 -0.36
N ALA A 163 5.23 -6.26 0.79
CA ALA A 163 3.95 -6.94 0.97
C ALA A 163 2.76 -5.99 0.75
N ALA A 164 2.84 -4.75 1.22
CA ALA A 164 1.82 -3.72 0.96
C ALA A 164 1.72 -3.40 -0.54
N PHE A 165 2.86 -3.31 -1.24
CA PHE A 165 2.91 -3.09 -2.67
C PHE A 165 2.31 -4.25 -3.48
N ALA A 166 2.52 -5.48 -3.03
CA ALA A 166 1.95 -6.69 -3.63
C ALA A 166 0.51 -6.99 -3.17
N SER A 167 -0.03 -6.23 -2.23
CA SER A 167 -1.34 -6.48 -1.63
C SER A 167 -2.46 -6.34 -2.64
N ARG A 168 -3.45 -7.23 -2.54
CA ARG A 168 -4.72 -7.16 -3.27
C ARG A 168 -5.82 -6.43 -2.50
N ASP A 169 -5.53 -6.02 -1.26
CA ASP A 169 -6.47 -5.26 -0.45
C ASP A 169 -6.69 -3.89 -1.07
N ASP A 170 -7.95 -3.51 -1.26
CA ASP A 170 -8.35 -2.27 -1.91
C ASP A 170 -7.62 -1.07 -1.29
N GLY A 171 -6.86 -0.35 -2.12
CA GLY A 171 -6.18 0.89 -1.75
C GLY A 171 -4.82 0.74 -1.06
N ILE A 172 -4.37 -0.46 -0.70
CA ILE A 172 -3.08 -0.65 0.00
C ILE A 172 -1.89 -0.52 -0.94
N GLN A 173 -1.94 -1.17 -2.10
CA GLN A 173 -0.95 -0.94 -3.15
C GLN A 173 -0.89 0.53 -3.55
N LEU A 174 -2.07 1.16 -3.69
CA LEU A 174 -2.18 2.56 -4.04
C LEU A 174 -1.62 3.48 -2.95
N PHE A 175 -1.76 3.13 -1.67
CA PHE A 175 -1.08 3.81 -0.57
C PHE A 175 0.44 3.82 -0.77
N VAL A 176 1.07 2.67 -1.06
CA VAL A 176 2.52 2.60 -1.27
C VAL A 176 2.95 3.45 -2.48
N LEU A 177 2.23 3.34 -3.59
CA LEU A 177 2.52 4.13 -4.80
C LEU A 177 2.41 5.64 -4.53
N THR A 178 1.35 6.07 -3.85
CA THR A 178 1.15 7.48 -3.48
C THR A 178 2.20 7.98 -2.51
N MET A 179 2.59 7.19 -1.50
CA MET A 179 3.67 7.57 -0.59
C MET A 179 5.00 7.68 -1.32
N ARG A 180 5.33 6.73 -2.20
CA ARG A 180 6.56 6.79 -3.01
C ARG A 180 6.61 8.05 -3.88
N ASP A 181 5.50 8.41 -4.51
CA ASP A 181 5.40 9.62 -5.34
C ASP A 181 5.59 10.91 -4.52
N HIS A 182 4.82 11.08 -3.45
CA HIS A 182 4.89 12.31 -2.63
C HIS A 182 6.20 12.43 -1.84
N LEU A 183 6.64 11.34 -1.19
CA LEU A 183 7.90 11.33 -0.45
C LEU A 183 9.09 11.50 -1.40
N GLY A 184 9.08 10.82 -2.55
CA GLY A 184 10.14 10.94 -3.55
C GLY A 184 10.22 12.35 -4.11
N THR A 185 9.08 12.93 -4.50
CA THR A 185 9.02 14.32 -5.01
C THR A 185 9.57 15.30 -3.98
N ALA A 186 9.13 15.21 -2.72
CA ALA A 186 9.59 16.09 -1.66
C ALA A 186 11.08 15.88 -1.31
N TYR A 187 11.54 14.63 -1.27
CA TYR A 187 12.94 14.29 -1.00
C TYR A 187 13.88 14.88 -2.07
N TYR A 188 13.64 14.60 -3.35
CA TYR A 188 14.49 15.08 -4.44
C TYR A 188 14.32 16.58 -4.73
N SER A 189 13.26 17.22 -4.23
CA SER A 189 13.10 18.68 -4.28
C SER A 189 13.86 19.43 -3.18
N THR A 190 14.37 18.72 -2.17
CA THR A 190 15.09 19.35 -1.05
C THR A 190 16.42 19.92 -1.53
N PRO A 191 16.78 21.19 -1.21
CA PRO A 191 18.02 21.80 -1.70
C PRO A 191 19.29 20.99 -1.40
N ALA A 192 19.38 20.38 -0.21
CA ALA A 192 20.52 19.55 0.20
C ALA A 192 20.69 18.29 -0.66
N ILE A 193 19.59 17.71 -1.13
CA ILE A 193 19.62 16.56 -2.04
C ILE A 193 19.90 17.04 -3.46
N LYS A 194 19.20 18.08 -3.91
CA LYS A 194 19.36 18.63 -5.27
C LYS A 194 20.78 19.09 -5.56
N SER A 195 21.47 19.70 -4.59
CA SER A 195 22.86 20.15 -4.77
C SER A 195 23.87 19.01 -4.87
N ALA A 196 23.59 17.85 -4.28
CA ALA A 196 24.44 16.67 -4.38
C ALA A 196 24.47 16.08 -5.80
N PHE A 197 23.45 16.36 -6.60
CA PHE A 197 23.34 15.95 -8.00
C PHE A 197 23.51 17.12 -8.97
N ALA A 198 24.32 18.12 -8.61
CA ALA A 198 24.55 19.28 -9.47
C ALA A 198 25.05 18.82 -10.85
N TYR A 199 24.18 18.91 -11.85
CA TYR A 199 24.53 18.64 -13.23
C TYR A 199 25.46 19.77 -13.69
N THR A 200 26.74 19.44 -13.89
CA THR A 200 27.80 20.37 -14.33
C THR A 200 28.01 20.34 -15.84
N GLY A 201 27.25 19.52 -16.57
CA GLY A 201 27.29 19.50 -18.03
C GLY A 201 26.65 20.75 -18.64
N PRO A 202 26.90 21.03 -19.93
CA PRO A 202 26.15 22.05 -20.64
C PRO A 202 24.65 21.71 -20.56
N PRO A 203 23.76 22.71 -20.37
CA PRO A 203 22.32 22.46 -20.47
C PRO A 203 22.07 21.70 -21.77
N GLN A 204 21.36 20.56 -21.67
CA GLN A 204 21.08 19.73 -22.83
C GLN A 204 20.43 20.64 -23.90
N PRO A 205 21.01 20.77 -25.10
CA PRO A 205 20.48 21.64 -26.15
C PRO A 205 19.07 21.17 -26.50
N ASP A 206 18.07 22.07 -26.52
CA ASP A 206 16.65 21.95 -26.96
C ASP A 206 15.93 20.57 -26.98
N GLY A 207 16.42 19.57 -26.25
CA GLY A 207 16.10 18.15 -26.48
C GLY A 207 16.95 17.52 -27.61
N PHE A 208 17.11 16.20 -27.57
CA PHE A 208 17.73 15.50 -28.70
C PHE A 208 16.83 15.68 -29.93
N ALA A 209 17.32 16.35 -30.96
CA ALA A 209 16.58 16.54 -32.22
C ALA A 209 16.13 15.19 -32.83
N ASP A 210 16.85 14.11 -32.51
CA ASP A 210 16.68 12.79 -33.10
C ASP A 210 15.72 11.86 -32.34
N PHE A 211 15.03 12.31 -31.27
CA PHE A 211 14.07 11.44 -30.56
C PHE A 211 12.90 10.93 -31.42
N GLN A 212 12.66 11.56 -32.58
CA GLN A 212 11.64 11.08 -33.52
C GLN A 212 12.14 9.97 -34.46
N GLN A 213 13.45 9.69 -34.51
CA GLN A 213 14.00 8.66 -35.37
C GLN A 213 14.41 7.44 -34.53
N ARG A 214 13.76 6.30 -34.78
CA ARG A 214 14.16 5.01 -34.22
C ARG A 214 15.57 4.68 -34.77
N PRO A 215 16.52 4.22 -33.92
CA PRO A 215 17.80 3.71 -34.41
C PRO A 215 17.55 2.57 -35.40
N SER A 216 18.13 2.68 -36.60
CA SER A 216 18.06 1.66 -37.66
C SER A 216 18.96 0.47 -37.39
#